data_AF-A0A7S3X0L8-F1
#
_entry.id   AF-A0A7S3X0L8-F1
#
_cell.length_a   1.000
_cell.length_b   1.000
_cell.length_c   1.000
_cell.angle_alpha   90.00
_cell.angle_beta   90.00
_cell.angle_gamma   90.00
#
_symmetry.space_group_name_H-M   'P 1'
#
loop_
_entity.id
_entity.type
_entity.pdbx_description
1 polymer ?
#
loop_
_entity_poly.entity_id
_entity_poly.type
_entity_poly.pdbx_seq_one_letter_code
_entity_poly.pdbx_strand_id
1 'polypeptide(L)'
;FVGYPNVGKSSVINALFGAKKVSMSRTPGKTKHLQTLEVPELGLTLCDCPGLVFPSVVATKTHLVINGVVPIEEMRDFMPPVRLILERVGIAPLMERYGLADADLREGISRLGEAEVASDAARTVLA
;
A
#
# COMPACT_ATOMS: atom_id res chain seq x y z
N PHE A 1 -9.81 -13.07 -10.85
CA PHE A 1 -8.52 -12.83 -10.16
C PHE A 1 -8.73 -12.84 -8.65
N VAL A 2 -7.84 -13.51 -7.92
CA VAL A 2 -7.84 -13.55 -6.44
C VAL A 2 -6.44 -13.15 -5.97
N GLY A 3 -6.35 -12.39 -4.88
CA GLY A 3 -5.05 -11.98 -4.30
C GLY A 3 -5.19 -10.84 -3.30
N TYR A 4 -4.07 -10.43 -2.72
CA TYR A 4 -4.00 -9.32 -1.76
C TYR A 4 -4.58 -8.01 -2.35
N PRO A 5 -5.07 -7.08 -1.51
CA PRO A 5 -5.38 -5.71 -1.94
C PRO A 5 -4.19 -5.08 -2.69
N ASN A 6 -4.49 -4.16 -3.61
CA ASN A 6 -3.49 -3.32 -4.31
C ASN A 6 -2.40 -3.99 -5.14
N VAL A 7 -2.40 -5.33 -5.30
CA VAL A 7 -1.44 -6.04 -6.19
C VAL A 7 -1.69 -5.86 -7.71
N GLY A 8 -2.54 -4.92 -8.12
CA GLY A 8 -2.77 -4.62 -9.54
C GLY A 8 -3.80 -5.49 -10.28
N LYS A 9 -4.64 -6.26 -9.56
CA LYS A 9 -5.69 -7.11 -10.17
C LYS A 9 -6.55 -6.36 -11.20
N SER A 10 -7.11 -5.22 -10.80
CA SER A 10 -7.96 -4.39 -11.66
C SER A 10 -7.19 -3.70 -12.79
N SER A 11 -5.89 -3.45 -12.61
CA SER A 11 -5.00 -2.94 -13.67
C SER A 11 -4.79 -3.98 -14.77
N VAL A 12 -4.56 -5.24 -14.39
CA VAL A 12 -4.44 -6.35 -15.33
C VAL A 12 -5.74 -6.54 -16.14
N ILE A 13 -6.90 -6.45 -15.47
CA ILE A 13 -8.19 -6.50 -16.17
C ILE A 13 -8.30 -5.38 -17.20
N ASN A 14 -8.03 -4.13 -16.82
CA ASN A 14 -8.12 -3.00 -17.75
C ASN A 14 -7.13 -3.13 -18.93
N ALA A 15 -5.94 -3.69 -18.68
CA ALA A 15 -4.97 -3.98 -19.73
C ALA A 15 -5.48 -5.05 -20.70
N LEU A 16 -6.11 -6.12 -20.21
CA LEU A 16 -6.70 -7.18 -21.04
C LEU A 16 -7.83 -6.66 -21.93
N PHE A 17 -8.65 -5.74 -21.43
CA PHE A 17 -9.72 -5.11 -22.22
C PHE A 17 -9.23 -3.95 -23.12
N GLY A 18 -7.96 -3.52 -22.98
CA GLY A 18 -7.43 -2.33 -23.66
C GLY A 18 -8.16 -1.02 -23.31
N ALA A 19 -9.00 -1.04 -22.28
CA ALA A 19 -9.90 0.04 -21.92
C ALA A 19 -10.21 0.00 -20.41
N LYS A 20 -10.59 1.14 -19.86
CA LYS A 20 -10.97 1.27 -18.44
C LYS A 20 -12.36 0.67 -18.21
N LYS A 21 -12.43 -0.62 -17.89
CA LYS A 21 -13.66 -1.35 -17.55
C LYS A 21 -13.95 -1.38 -16.06
N VAL A 22 -12.90 -1.44 -15.24
CA VAL A 22 -13.01 -1.47 -13.77
C VAL A 22 -12.31 -0.28 -13.14
N SER A 23 -12.90 0.23 -12.06
CA SER A 23 -12.32 1.34 -11.29
C SER A 23 -11.07 0.87 -10.55
N MET A 24 -10.09 1.76 -10.41
CA MET A 24 -8.82 1.50 -9.71
C MET A 24 -8.58 2.57 -8.65
N SER A 25 -7.87 2.21 -7.58
CA SER A 25 -7.40 3.12 -6.53
C SER A 25 -6.03 2.67 -6.05
N ARG A 26 -5.26 3.59 -5.48
CA ARG A 26 -4.04 3.28 -4.72
C ARG A 26 -4.36 2.83 -3.29
N THR A 27 -5.55 3.19 -2.79
CA THR A 27 -6.02 2.79 -1.46
C THR A 27 -6.71 1.43 -1.49
N PRO A 28 -6.55 0.61 -0.42
CA PRO A 28 -7.23 -0.67 -0.30
C PRO A 28 -8.76 -0.54 -0.33
N GLY A 29 -9.45 -1.65 -0.63
CA GLY A 29 -10.92 -1.72 -0.51
C GLY A 29 -11.69 -1.11 -1.69
N LYS A 30 -11.04 -0.86 -2.84
CA LYS A 30 -11.72 -0.31 -4.03
C LYS A 30 -12.72 -1.29 -4.66
N THR A 31 -12.32 -2.55 -4.88
CA THR A 31 -13.23 -3.61 -5.33
C THR A 31 -13.91 -4.21 -4.11
N LYS A 32 -15.20 -3.91 -3.92
CA LYS A 32 -15.97 -4.35 -2.73
C LYS A 32 -16.88 -5.55 -2.99
N HIS A 33 -17.23 -5.78 -4.25
CA HIS A 33 -18.14 -6.84 -4.66
C HIS A 33 -17.48 -7.70 -5.73
N LEU A 34 -17.89 -8.97 -5.77
CA LEU A 34 -17.60 -9.85 -6.90
C LEU A 34 -18.30 -9.27 -8.14
N GLN A 35 -17.57 -9.15 -9.24
CA GLN A 35 -18.12 -8.68 -10.52
C GLN A 35 -17.65 -9.59 -11.65
N THR A 36 -18.52 -9.77 -12.65
CA THR A 36 -18.26 -10.57 -13.84
C THR A 36 -18.17 -9.66 -15.06
N LEU A 37 -17.14 -9.84 -15.87
CA LEU A 37 -16.89 -9.09 -17.09
C LEU A 37 -16.80 -10.06 -18.25
N GLU A 38 -17.73 -9.97 -19.19
CA GLU A 38 -17.69 -10.76 -20.39
C GLU A 38 -16.60 -10.25 -21.33
N VAL A 39 -15.86 -11.17 -21.94
CA VAL A 39 -14.89 -10.93 -23.02
C VAL A 39 -15.38 -11.70 -24.24
N PRO A 40 -16.33 -11.13 -25.02
CA PRO A 40 -16.97 -11.84 -26.13
C PRO A 40 -15.97 -12.35 -27.17
N GLU A 41 -14.90 -11.60 -27.42
CA GLU A 41 -13.87 -11.91 -28.41
C GLU A 41 -13.12 -13.22 -28.09
N LEU A 42 -13.06 -13.58 -26.79
CA LEU A 42 -12.42 -14.81 -26.32
C LEU A 42 -13.44 -15.88 -25.88
N GLY A 43 -14.74 -15.56 -25.85
CA GLY A 43 -15.78 -16.43 -25.30
C GLY A 43 -15.59 -16.74 -23.81
N LEU A 44 -14.97 -15.83 -23.04
CA LEU A 44 -14.64 -16.02 -21.63
C LEU A 44 -15.36 -14.99 -20.74
N THR A 45 -15.62 -15.37 -19.49
CA THR A 45 -16.10 -14.45 -18.45
C THR A 45 -15.04 -14.31 -17.37
N LEU A 46 -14.55 -13.08 -17.17
CA LEU A 46 -13.59 -12.75 -16.13
C LEU A 46 -14.32 -12.37 -14.84
N CYS A 47 -13.97 -13.03 -13.74
CA CYS A 47 -14.45 -12.67 -12.40
C CYS A 47 -13.40 -11.82 -11.68
N ASP A 48 -13.77 -10.60 -11.27
CA ASP A 48 -12.95 -9.76 -10.38
C ASP A 48 -13.49 -9.81 -8.95
N CYS A 49 -12.61 -10.13 -8.02
CA CYS A 49 -12.95 -10.33 -6.62
C CYS A 49 -12.31 -9.23 -5.75
N PRO A 50 -12.90 -8.89 -4.60
CA PRO A 50 -12.24 -8.08 -3.58
C PRO A 50 -10.85 -8.64 -3.20
N GLY A 51 -9.97 -7.75 -2.75
CA GLY A 51 -8.69 -8.18 -2.18
C GLY A 51 -8.93 -8.98 -0.90
N LEU A 52 -8.28 -10.13 -0.77
CA LEU A 52 -8.42 -11.02 0.38
C LEU A 52 -7.12 -11.07 1.17
N VAL A 53 -7.23 -10.96 2.49
CA VAL A 53 -6.11 -11.14 3.42
C VAL A 53 -6.51 -12.20 4.43
N PHE A 54 -5.78 -13.31 4.44
CA PHE A 54 -5.97 -14.36 5.43
C PHE A 54 -5.29 -13.97 6.74
N PRO A 55 -5.89 -14.28 7.90
CA PRO A 55 -5.23 -14.10 9.18
C PRO A 55 -4.01 -15.02 9.23
N SER A 56 -2.82 -14.45 9.05
CA SER A 56 -1.54 -15.12 9.24
C SER A 56 -0.99 -14.68 10.59
N VAL A 57 -0.57 -15.65 11.41
CA VAL A 57 0.08 -15.40 12.71
C VAL A 57 1.37 -14.57 12.54
N VAL A 58 1.95 -14.53 11.33
CA VAL A 58 3.24 -13.90 11.02
C VAL A 58 3.11 -12.44 10.58
N ALA A 59 1.95 -12.00 10.11
CA ALA A 59 1.79 -10.66 9.53
C ALA A 59 1.34 -9.65 10.61
N THR A 60 2.29 -8.90 11.16
CA THR A 60 1.96 -7.77 12.05
C THR A 60 1.25 -6.65 11.29
N LYS A 61 0.51 -5.78 12.00
CA LYS A 61 -0.14 -4.59 11.40
C LYS A 61 0.84 -3.76 10.56
N THR A 62 2.08 -3.65 11.01
CA THR A 62 3.18 -3.02 10.28
C THR A 62 3.40 -3.62 8.88
N HIS A 63 3.44 -4.95 8.77
CA HIS A 63 3.60 -5.62 7.49
C HIS A 63 2.40 -5.38 6.57
N LEU A 64 1.19 -5.37 7.12
CA LEU A 64 -0.02 -5.12 6.33
C LEU A 64 -0.04 -3.70 5.76
N VAL A 65 0.43 -2.72 6.53
CA VAL A 65 0.54 -1.32 6.07
C VAL A 65 1.55 -1.18 4.93
N ILE A 66 2.77 -1.69 5.11
CA ILE A 66 3.84 -1.57 4.10
C ILE A 66 3.46 -2.28 2.79
N ASN A 67 2.69 -3.37 2.87
CA ASN A 67 2.17 -4.07 1.70
C ASN A 67 0.90 -3.42 1.11
N GLY A 68 0.50 -2.23 1.57
CA GLY A 68 -0.67 -1.52 1.04
C GLY A 68 -1.97 -2.29 1.23
N VAL A 69 -2.11 -3.04 2.32
CA VAL A 69 -3.33 -3.79 2.67
C VAL A 69 -4.26 -2.98 3.54
N VAL A 70 -3.67 -2.22 4.48
CA VAL A 70 -4.40 -1.38 5.44
C VAL A 70 -4.21 0.08 5.03
N PRO A 71 -5.29 0.90 5.00
CA PRO A 71 -5.19 2.32 4.70
C PRO A 71 -4.29 3.05 5.71
N ILE A 72 -3.42 3.92 5.23
CA ILE A 72 -2.48 4.70 6.06
C ILE A 72 -3.26 5.79 6.82
N GLU A 73 -4.40 6.23 6.28
CA GLU A 73 -5.28 7.23 6.87
C GLU A 73 -5.88 6.80 8.21
N GLU A 74 -6.00 5.49 8.45
CA GLU A 74 -6.53 4.92 9.69
C GLU A 74 -5.45 4.72 10.77
N MET A 75 -4.20 5.06 10.47
CA MET A 75 -3.07 4.88 11.38
C MET A 75 -2.91 6.06 12.32
N ARG A 76 -2.66 5.74 13.59
CA ARG A 76 -2.31 6.72 14.64
C ARG A 76 -0.81 6.75 14.92
N ASP A 77 -0.14 5.62 14.73
CA ASP A 77 1.29 5.48 14.94
C ASP A 77 1.94 4.99 13.64
N PHE A 78 2.80 5.84 13.09
CA PHE A 78 3.53 5.60 11.85
C PHE A 78 4.96 5.10 12.11
N MET A 79 5.42 5.06 13.36
CA MET A 79 6.80 4.71 13.67
C MET A 79 7.14 3.24 13.40
N PRO A 80 6.31 2.25 13.77
CA PRO A 80 6.59 0.85 13.48
C PRO A 80 6.84 0.56 11.98
N PRO A 81 6.02 1.03 11.02
CA PRO A 81 6.31 0.82 9.60
C PRO A 81 7.49 1.63 9.08
N VAL A 82 7.68 2.88 9.51
CA VAL A 82 8.86 3.65 9.10
C VAL A 82 10.16 3.00 9.57
N ARG A 83 10.20 2.52 10.81
CA ARG A 83 11.35 1.79 11.34
C ARG A 83 11.65 0.54 10.53
N LEU A 84 10.64 -0.26 10.21
CA LEU A 84 10.84 -1.47 9.40
C LEU A 84 11.34 -1.14 7.98
N ILE A 85 10.87 -0.04 7.38
CA ILE A 85 11.39 0.44 6.08
C ILE A 85 12.85 0.86 6.22
N LEU A 86 13.19 1.65 7.25
CA LEU A 86 14.57 2.10 7.51
C LEU A 86 15.52 0.91 7.74
N GLU A 87 15.11 -0.09 8.51
CA GLU A 87 15.89 -1.32 8.75
C GLU A 87 16.13 -2.12 7.46
N ARG A 88 15.20 -2.07 6.49
CA ARG A 88 15.27 -2.85 5.24
C ARG A 88 15.95 -2.12 4.09
N VAL A 89 15.74 -0.81 3.98
CA VAL A 89 16.18 0.03 2.84
C VAL A 89 17.42 0.85 3.21
N GLY A 90 17.58 1.21 4.48
CA GLY A 90 18.60 2.14 4.94
C GLY A 90 18.19 3.61 4.79
N ILE A 91 18.89 4.48 5.53
CA ILE A 91 18.54 5.90 5.64
C ILE A 91 18.91 6.70 4.38
N ALA A 92 20.09 6.44 3.81
CA ALA A 92 20.62 7.23 2.69
C ALA A 92 19.75 7.16 1.42
N PRO A 93 19.26 5.98 0.97
CA PRO A 93 18.40 5.92 -0.22
C PRO A 93 17.06 6.65 -0.04
N LEU A 94 16.53 6.69 1.18
CA LEU A 94 15.29 7.41 1.47
C LEU A 94 15.52 8.92 1.45
N MET A 95 16.63 9.39 2.03
CA MET A 95 16.97 10.81 2.00
C MET A 95 17.16 11.32 0.59
N GLU A 96 17.89 10.57 -0.25
CA GLU A 96 18.09 10.92 -1.65
C GLU A 96 16.77 10.97 -2.43
N ARG A 97 15.92 9.94 -2.25
CA ARG A 97 14.66 9.82 -3.01
C ARG A 97 13.62 10.87 -2.62
N TYR A 98 13.53 11.21 -1.33
CA TYR A 98 12.51 12.10 -0.80
C TYR A 98 13.04 13.51 -0.46
N GLY A 99 14.32 13.79 -0.72
CA GLY A 99 14.92 15.10 -0.45
C GLY A 99 14.94 15.48 1.04
N LEU A 100 15.03 14.50 1.93
CA LEU A 100 14.98 14.72 3.38
C LEU A 100 16.34 15.19 3.89
N ALA A 101 16.36 16.23 4.74
CA ALA A 101 17.60 16.66 5.38
C ALA A 101 18.03 15.63 6.45
N ASP A 102 19.34 15.49 6.66
CA ASP A 102 19.90 14.60 7.70
C ASP A 102 19.37 14.99 9.10
N ALA A 103 19.12 16.28 9.31
CA ALA A 103 18.51 16.81 10.52
C ALA A 103 17.09 16.28 10.73
N ASP A 104 16.21 16.33 9.73
CA ASP A 104 14.79 15.94 9.87
C ASP A 104 14.63 14.45 10.21
N LEU A 105 15.48 13.62 9.61
CA LEU A 105 15.42 12.17 9.80
C LEU A 105 16.10 11.73 11.09
N ARG A 106 17.23 12.37 11.46
CA ARG A 106 17.86 12.14 12.78
C ARG A 106 17.02 12.70 13.92
N GLU A 107 16.34 13.83 13.72
CA GLU A 107 15.40 14.41 14.68
C GLU A 107 14.16 13.52 14.83
N GLY A 108 13.61 13.00 13.73
CA GLY A 108 12.51 12.01 13.75
C GLY A 108 12.90 10.66 14.38
N ILE A 109 14.16 10.24 14.23
CA ILE A 109 14.72 9.07 14.91
C ILE A 109 15.06 9.40 16.38
N SER A 110 15.53 10.61 16.74
CA SER A 110 15.86 10.95 18.13
C SER A 110 14.63 11.28 18.97
N ARG A 111 13.58 11.85 18.37
CA ARG A 111 12.28 12.14 18.99
C ARG A 111 11.32 10.94 18.93
N LEU A 112 11.85 9.72 19.00
CA LEU A 112 11.13 8.44 18.98
C LEU A 112 10.12 8.22 20.15
N GLY A 113 9.53 9.29 20.68
CA GLY A 113 8.45 9.31 21.67
C GLY A 113 7.49 10.52 21.57
N GLU A 114 7.66 11.46 20.63
CA GLU A 114 6.76 12.64 20.51
C GLU A 114 5.99 12.65 19.18
N ALA A 115 4.66 12.59 19.29
CA ALA A 115 3.75 12.12 18.24
C ALA A 115 3.41 13.11 17.12
N GLU A 116 3.72 14.40 17.24
CA GLU A 116 3.18 15.42 16.33
C GLU A 116 4.07 15.76 15.12
N VAL A 117 5.40 15.75 15.26
CA VAL A 117 6.32 16.17 14.18
C VAL A 117 6.68 15.01 13.23
N ALA A 118 6.54 13.76 13.68
CA ALA A 118 6.84 12.57 12.90
C ALA A 118 5.77 12.25 11.82
N SER A 119 4.62 12.91 11.81
CA SER A 119 3.47 12.57 10.94
C SER A 119 3.75 12.76 9.45
N ASP A 120 4.28 13.91 9.03
CA ASP A 120 4.23 14.29 7.61
C ASP A 120 5.35 13.63 6.78
N ALA A 121 6.55 13.56 7.34
CA ALA A 121 7.65 12.80 6.75
C ALA A 121 7.33 11.29 6.71
N ALA A 122 6.73 10.75 7.78
CA ALA A 122 6.32 9.35 7.82
C ALA A 122 5.23 9.04 6.79
N ARG A 123 4.21 9.91 6.66
CA ARG A 123 3.18 9.78 5.61
C ARG A 123 3.80 9.80 4.22
N THR A 124 4.80 10.65 3.98
CA THR A 124 5.49 10.76 2.69
C THR A 124 6.28 9.49 2.33
N VAL A 125 6.91 8.86 3.32
CA VAL A 125 7.61 7.58 3.12
C VAL A 125 6.64 6.41 2.89
N LEU A 126 5.43 6.48 3.46
CA LEU A 126 4.42 5.42 3.36
C LEU A 126 3.47 5.55 2.16
N ALA A 127 3.28 6.76 1.60
CA ALA A 127 2.37 7.05 0.48
C ALA A 127 2.96 6.73 -0.90
#